data_AF-A0A9E3CNW6-F1
#
_entry.id   AF-A0A9E3CNW6-F1
#
_cell.length_a   1.000
_cell.length_b   1.000
_cell.length_c   1.000
_cell.angle_alpha   90.00
_cell.angle_beta   90.00
_cell.angle_gamma   90.00
#
_symmetry.space_group_name_H-M   'P 1'
#
loop_
_entity.id
_entity.type
_entity.pdbx_description
1 polymer ?
#
loop_
_entity_poly.entity_id
_entity_poly.type
_entity_poly.pdbx_seq_one_letter_code
_entity_poly.pdbx_strand_id
1 'polypeptide(L)'
;MNRTRVLLQTMITLASASLGLVAALAWNEAIKALFKHLLGEDDNLAALFTYAILATLLAVVVLLVLGRAAARIGGEAAIDREAEG
;
A
#
# COMPACT_ATOMS: atom_id res chain seq x y z
N MET A 1 -15.32 -14.79 25.31
CA MET A 1 -14.93 -13.95 24.14
C MET A 1 -15.13 -12.48 24.54
N ASN A 2 -14.05 -11.72 24.75
CA ASN A 2 -14.15 -10.37 25.36
C ASN A 2 -14.68 -9.35 24.34
N ARG A 3 -15.94 -8.90 24.49
CA ARG A 3 -16.60 -7.89 23.63
C ARG A 3 -15.73 -6.66 23.34
N THR A 4 -14.98 -6.18 24.33
CA THR A 4 -14.06 -5.04 24.20
C THR A 4 -12.97 -5.25 23.16
N ARG A 5 -12.41 -6.47 23.05
CA ARG A 5 -11.37 -6.77 22.05
C ARG A 5 -11.93 -6.70 20.63
N VAL A 6 -13.15 -7.23 20.43
CA VAL A 6 -13.83 -7.19 19.13
C VAL A 6 -14.14 -5.75 18.73
N LEU A 7 -14.66 -4.93 19.64
CA LEU A 7 -14.92 -3.50 19.38
C LEU A 7 -13.64 -2.75 18.98
N LEU A 8 -12.54 -2.97 19.71
CA LEU A 8 -11.26 -2.35 19.40
C LEU A 8 -10.72 -2.78 18.02
N GLN A 9 -10.81 -4.07 17.69
CA GLN A 9 -10.40 -4.57 16.37
C GLN A 9 -11.23 -3.93 15.25
N THR A 10 -12.55 -3.83 15.41
CA THR A 10 -13.41 -3.17 14.43
C THR A 10 -13.05 -1.70 14.25
N MET A 11 -12.79 -0.97 15.35
CA MET A 11 -12.35 0.43 15.29
C MET A 11 -11.02 0.58 14.55
N ILE A 12 -10.05 -0.30 14.84
CA ILE A 12 -8.74 -0.30 14.16
C ILE A 12 -8.91 -0.57 12.66
N THR A 13 -9.72 -1.57 12.29
CA THR A 13 -9.97 -1.89 10.87
C THR A 13 -10.61 -0.71 10.15
N LEU A 14 -11.63 -0.09 10.74
CA LEU A 14 -12.34 1.03 10.13
C LEU A 14 -11.43 2.27 9.97
N ALA A 15 -10.64 2.58 11.01
CA ALA A 15 -9.66 3.66 10.98
C ALA A 15 -8.55 3.39 9.95
N SER A 16 -8.04 2.16 9.89
CA SER A 16 -6.97 1.80 8.95
C SER A 16 -7.46 1.86 7.51
N ALA A 17 -8.70 1.46 7.23
CA ALA A 17 -9.30 1.55 5.91
C ALA A 17 -9.49 3.02 5.47
N SER A 18 -10.04 3.87 6.33
CA SER A 18 -10.24 5.29 6.00
C SER A 18 -8.91 6.04 5.84
N LEU A 19 -7.94 5.80 6.72
CA LEU A 19 -6.60 6.37 6.61
C LEU A 19 -5.85 5.85 5.39
N GLY A 20 -6.01 4.57 5.04
CA GLY A 20 -5.46 3.98 3.82
C GLY A 20 -5.99 4.67 2.56
N LEU A 21 -7.30 4.97 2.51
CA LEU A 21 -7.90 5.73 1.42
C LEU A 21 -7.35 7.16 1.34
N VAL A 22 -7.28 7.86 2.47
CA VAL A 22 -6.72 9.22 2.53
C VAL A 22 -5.26 9.23 2.09
N ALA A 23 -4.46 8.26 2.53
CA ALA A 23 -3.06 8.14 2.14
C ALA A 23 -2.93 7.88 0.63
N ALA A 24 -3.74 6.97 0.06
CA ALA A 24 -3.73 6.70 -1.38
C ALA A 24 -4.02 7.98 -2.20
N LEU A 25 -5.00 8.77 -1.78
CA LEU A 25 -5.35 10.03 -2.45
C LEU A 25 -4.25 11.10 -2.28
N ALA A 26 -3.68 11.24 -1.09
CA ALA A 26 -2.64 12.22 -0.82
C ALA A 26 -1.36 11.94 -1.63
N TRP A 27 -0.94 10.68 -1.73
CA TRP A 27 0.23 10.30 -2.53
C TRP A 27 0.00 10.52 -4.03
N ASN A 28 -1.20 10.23 -4.53
CA ASN A 28 -1.57 10.53 -5.92
C ASN A 28 -1.41 12.03 -6.24
N GLU A 29 -1.95 12.90 -5.39
CA GLU A 29 -1.84 14.35 -5.60
C GLU A 29 -0.41 14.87 -5.40
N ALA A 30 0.33 14.35 -4.41
CA ALA A 30 1.73 14.74 -4.17
C ALA A 30 2.63 14.42 -5.36
N ILE A 31 2.48 13.22 -5.96
CA ILE A 31 3.26 12.81 -7.11
C ILE A 31 2.94 13.72 -8.31
N LYS A 32 1.66 14.01 -8.59
CA LYS A 32 1.26 14.92 -9.67
C LYS A 32 1.81 16.32 -9.48
N ALA A 33 1.71 16.87 -8.26
CA ALA A 33 2.25 18.20 -7.95
C ALA A 33 3.77 18.26 -8.12
N LEU A 34 4.48 17.20 -7.73
CA LEU A 34 5.92 17.07 -7.96
C LEU A 34 6.26 17.05 -9.45
N PHE A 35 5.50 16.31 -10.27
CA PHE A 35 5.70 16.31 -11.72
C PHE A 35 5.45 17.67 -12.35
N LYS A 36 4.36 18.34 -11.96
CA LYS A 36 4.07 19.70 -12.42
C LYS A 36 5.21 20.66 -12.11
N HIS A 37 5.84 20.51 -10.94
CA HIS A 37 6.98 21.31 -10.54
C HIS A 37 8.26 20.98 -11.33
N LEU A 38 8.51 19.70 -11.62
CA LEU A 38 9.74 19.25 -12.29
C LEU A 38 9.70 19.34 -13.84
N LEU A 39 8.54 19.10 -14.45
CA LEU A 39 8.39 18.91 -15.91
C LEU A 39 7.60 20.03 -16.62
N GLY A 40 6.97 20.95 -15.88
CA GLY A 40 6.10 21.98 -16.45
C GLY A 40 4.65 21.50 -16.63
N GLU A 41 3.87 22.16 -17.48
CA GLU A 41 2.42 21.95 -17.59
C GLU A 41 1.98 20.50 -17.87
N ASP A 42 0.87 20.13 -17.24
CA ASP A 42 0.32 18.77 -17.14
C ASP A 42 -0.18 18.19 -18.47
N ASP A 43 -0.35 19.03 -19.51
CA ASP A 43 -0.91 18.64 -20.81
C ASP A 43 0.14 18.08 -21.80
N ASN A 44 1.41 18.06 -21.42
CA ASN A 44 2.42 17.44 -22.25
C ASN A 44 2.32 15.91 -22.15
N LEU A 45 2.08 15.23 -23.27
CA LEU A 45 1.94 13.77 -23.35
C LEU A 45 3.11 13.04 -22.65
N ALA A 46 4.32 13.60 -22.73
CA ALA A 46 5.50 13.09 -22.03
C ALA A 46 5.35 13.09 -20.49
N ALA A 47 4.70 14.10 -19.91
CA ALA A 47 4.46 14.18 -18.46
C ALA A 47 3.48 13.09 -18.00
N LEU A 48 2.41 12.85 -18.76
CA LEU A 48 1.42 11.80 -18.48
C LEU A 48 2.04 10.39 -18.51
N PHE A 49 2.85 10.09 -19.53
CA PHE A 49 3.56 8.81 -19.61
C PHE A 49 4.60 8.64 -18.50
N THR A 50 5.33 9.70 -18.16
CA THR A 50 6.31 9.66 -17.06
C THR A 50 5.63 9.41 -15.72
N TYR A 51 4.50 10.09 -15.46
CA TYR A 51 3.67 9.85 -14.29
C TYR A 51 3.20 8.39 -14.20
N ALA A 52 2.63 7.84 -15.28
CA ALA A 52 2.11 6.48 -15.29
C ALA A 52 3.18 5.42 -15.02
N ILE A 53 4.37 5.58 -15.64
CA ILE A 53 5.50 4.65 -15.46
C ILE A 53 5.99 4.69 -14.01
N LEU A 54 6.21 5.88 -13.44
CA LEU A 54 6.71 6.02 -12.07
C LEU A 54 5.70 5.55 -11.03
N ALA A 55 4.42 5.86 -11.19
CA ALA A 55 3.36 5.35 -10.33
C ALA A 55 3.29 3.81 -10.35
N THR A 56 3.44 3.20 -11.53
CA THR A 56 3.44 1.74 -11.68
C THR A 56 4.66 1.10 -11.01
N LEU A 57 5.86 1.66 -11.20
CA LEU A 57 7.07 1.17 -10.54
C LEU A 57 6.94 1.22 -9.02
N LEU A 58 6.45 2.34 -8.48
CA LEU A 58 6.22 2.50 -7.05
C LEU A 58 5.21 1.48 -6.52
N ALA A 59 4.09 1.27 -7.24
CA ALA A 59 3.09 0.28 -6.88
C ALA A 59 3.68 -1.15 -6.86
N VAL A 60 4.47 -1.53 -7.88
CA VAL A 60 5.12 -2.84 -7.94
C VAL A 60 6.08 -3.03 -6.76
N VAL A 61 6.92 -2.03 -6.44
CA VAL A 61 7.84 -2.12 -5.29
C VAL A 61 7.08 -2.32 -3.98
N VAL A 62 6.02 -1.54 -3.76
CA VAL A 62 5.18 -1.67 -2.56
C VAL A 62 4.55 -3.06 -2.50
N LEU A 63 3.98 -3.56 -3.60
CA LEU A 63 3.39 -4.90 -3.66
C LEU A 63 4.39 -6.01 -3.38
N LEU A 64 5.62 -5.91 -3.91
CA LEU A 64 6.69 -6.88 -3.64
C LEU A 64 7.11 -6.88 -2.17
N VAL A 65 7.26 -5.70 -1.56
CA VAL A 65 7.60 -5.56 -0.14
C VAL A 65 6.50 -6.15 0.75
N LEU A 66 5.24 -5.81 0.48
CA LEU A 66 4.09 -6.33 1.22
C LEU A 66 3.95 -7.84 1.05
N GLY A 67 4.12 -8.37 -0.17
CA GLY A 67 4.10 -9.80 -0.45
C GLY A 67 5.18 -10.55 0.33
N ARG A 68 6.41 -9.98 0.40
CA ARG A 68 7.51 -10.58 1.17
C ARG A 68 7.28 -10.51 2.68
N ALA A 69 6.69 -9.43 3.18
CA ALA A 69 6.34 -9.29 4.59
C ALA A 69 5.25 -10.31 4.98
N ALA A 70 4.22 -10.47 4.15
CA ALA A 70 3.16 -11.46 4.36
C ALA A 70 3.72 -12.90 4.38
N ALA A 71 4.63 -13.23 3.46
CA ALA A 71 5.28 -14.54 3.43
C ALA A 71 6.09 -14.85 4.70
N ARG A 72 6.71 -13.84 5.33
CA ARG A 72 7.43 -14.03 6.61
C ARG A 72 6.48 -14.26 7.79
N ILE A 73 5.33 -13.59 7.80
CA ILE A 73 4.35 -13.73 8.88
C ILE A 73 3.57 -15.06 8.75
N GLY A 74 3.32 -15.53 7.53
CA GLY A 74 2.65 -16.81 7.26
C GLY A 74 3.57 -18.03 7.17
N GLY A 75 4.88 -17.84 6.92
CA GLY A 75 5.84 -18.90 6.61
C GLY A 75 6.30 -19.74 7.81
N GLU A 76 6.38 -19.16 9.02
CA GLU A 76 6.81 -19.91 10.21
C GLU A 76 5.67 -20.79 10.78
N ALA A 77 4.41 -20.42 10.57
CA ALA A 77 3.27 -21.10 11.18
C ALA A 77 2.81 -22.36 10.42
N ALA A 78 3.23 -22.54 9.17
CA ALA A 78 2.86 -23.69 8.34
C ALA A 78 3.91 -24.82 8.37
N ILE A 79 5.19 -24.48 8.50
CA ILE A 79 6.29 -25.45 8.37
C ILE A 79 6.48 -26.29 9.65
N ASP A 80 6.17 -25.75 10.83
CA ASP A 80 6.25 -26.52 12.09
C ASP A 80 5.16 -27.60 12.21
N ARG A 81 4.03 -27.48 11.50
CA ARG A 81 2.94 -28.47 11.57
C ARG A 81 3.18 -29.73 10.74
N GLU A 82 4.09 -29.68 9.77
CA GLU A 82 4.45 -30.85 8.96
C GLU A 82 5.61 -31.65 9.55
N ALA A 83 6.36 -31.08 10.51
CA ALA A 83 7.47 -31.76 11.19
C ALA A 83 7.05 -32.57 12.42
N GLU A 84 5.81 -32.39 12.91
CA GLU A 84 5.27 -33.10 14.09
C GLU A 84 4.20 -34.17 13.76
N GLY A 85 3.96 -34.44 12.47
CA GLY A 85 2.97 -35.41 11.97
C GLY A 85 3.55 -36.76 11.61
#